data_AF-A0AAD4PPH8-F1
#
_entry.id   AF-A0AAD4PPH8-F1
#
_cell.length_a   1.000
_cell.length_b   1.000
_cell.length_c   1.000
_cell.angle_alpha   90.00
_cell.angle_beta   90.00
_cell.angle_gamma   90.00
#
_symmetry.space_group_name_H-M   'P 1'
#
loop_
_entity.id
_entity.type
_entity.pdbx_description
1 polymer ?
#
loop_
_entity_poly.entity_id
_entity_poly.type
_entity_poly.pdbx_seq_one_letter_code
_entity_poly.pdbx_strand_id
1 'polypeptide(L)'
;LMLIDKGEGDPATPSAYRPLCMLDTAGKLLERLLKPRLSTAIERAGGLSNRQHGFRPGRSTAGALQCVIEAVSDAQRGNAYSKKIVLLAALDVRNAFNSLRWTDVIEALEKRFGTPAYLMRMVRSYLSKRVLIYQTQSGTRRKT
;
A
#
# COMPACT_ATOMS: atom_id res chain seq x y z
N LEU A 1 -9.23 8.88 15.37
CA LEU A 1 -7.89 9.13 14.77
C LEU A 1 -6.83 8.94 15.86
N MET A 2 -5.74 8.25 15.56
CA MET A 2 -4.56 8.15 16.43
C MET A 2 -3.36 8.73 15.68
N LEU A 3 -2.52 9.52 16.35
CA LEU A 3 -1.29 10.06 15.78
C LEU A 3 -0.11 9.29 16.37
N ILE A 4 0.70 8.67 15.52
CA ILE A 4 1.92 7.98 15.93
C ILE A 4 3.11 8.87 15.60
N ASP A 5 3.94 9.16 16.59
CA ASP A 5 5.19 9.89 16.39
C ASP A 5 6.16 9.08 15.50
N LYS A 6 6.78 9.75 14.53
CA LYS A 6 7.83 9.15 13.68
C LYS A 6 9.19 9.13 14.37
N GLY A 7 9.41 9.95 15.40
CA GLY A 7 10.71 10.15 16.02
C GLY A 7 11.70 10.94 15.17
N GLU A 8 11.21 11.63 14.13
CA GLU A 8 12.02 12.39 13.17
C GLU A 8 11.37 13.75 12.90
N GLY A 9 12.19 14.82 12.93
CA GLY A 9 11.75 16.19 12.69
C GLY A 9 11.21 16.92 13.93
N ASP A 10 10.66 18.12 13.72
CA ASP A 10 10.09 18.94 14.79
C ASP A 10 8.71 18.41 15.23
N PRO A 11 8.53 18.00 16.51
CA PRO A 11 7.25 17.52 17.04
C PRO A 11 6.12 18.54 16.96
N ALA A 12 6.41 19.84 16.81
CA ALA A 12 5.38 20.85 16.61
C ALA A 12 4.75 20.79 15.20
N THR A 13 5.35 20.04 14.27
CA THR A 13 4.88 19.95 12.88
C THR A 13 4.01 18.71 12.63
N PRO A 14 2.91 18.82 11.85
CA PRO A 14 2.08 17.67 11.49
C PRO A 14 2.84 16.56 10.75
N SER A 15 3.93 16.91 10.05
CA SER A 15 4.80 15.98 9.33
C SER A 15 5.54 15.00 10.22
N ALA A 16 5.76 15.32 11.50
CA ALA A 16 6.41 14.44 12.48
C ALA A 16 5.53 13.25 12.86
N TYR A 17 4.23 13.27 12.53
CA TYR A 17 3.29 12.21 12.89
C TYR A 17 2.81 11.38 11.69
N ARG A 18 2.45 10.13 11.97
CA ARG A 18 1.70 9.23 11.08
C ARG A 18 0.25 9.11 11.58
N PRO A 19 -0.72 9.70 10.87
CA PRO A 19 -2.12 9.54 11.24
C PRO A 19 -2.60 8.12 10.93
N LEU A 20 -3.19 7.45 11.91
CA LEU A 20 -3.88 6.17 11.77
C LEU A 20 -5.38 6.32 12.00
N CYS A 21 -6.13 5.97 10.97
CA CYS A 21 -7.58 5.87 11.03
C CYS A 21 -7.98 4.51 11.57
N MET A 22 -8.25 4.43 12.87
CA MET A 22 -8.73 3.22 13.51
C MET A 22 -10.18 2.95 13.10
N LEU A 23 -10.40 1.82 12.44
CA LEU A 23 -11.74 1.29 12.19
C LEU A 23 -12.30 0.65 13.45
N ASP A 24 -13.63 0.66 13.54
CA ASP A 24 -14.37 -0.12 14.53
C ASP A 24 -14.24 -1.64 14.26
N THR A 25 -14.74 -2.45 15.18
CA THR A 25 -14.65 -3.91 15.08
C THR A 25 -15.39 -4.44 13.85
N ALA A 26 -16.54 -3.86 13.51
CA ALA A 26 -17.32 -4.26 12.35
C ALA A 26 -16.59 -3.98 11.03
N GLY A 27 -15.99 -2.79 10.88
CA GLY A 27 -15.18 -2.43 9.73
C GLY A 27 -13.95 -3.33 9.57
N LYS A 28 -13.24 -3.62 10.66
CA LYS A 28 -12.11 -4.56 10.65
C LYS A 28 -12.54 -5.97 10.24
N LEU A 29 -13.69 -6.44 10.71
CA LEU A 29 -14.24 -7.73 10.33
C LEU A 29 -14.56 -7.76 8.82
N LEU A 30 -15.20 -6.71 8.30
CA LEU A 30 -15.49 -6.59 6.88
C LEU A 30 -14.21 -6.59 6.03
N GLU A 31 -13.18 -5.84 6.41
CA GLU A 31 -11.88 -5.86 5.73
C GLU A 31 -11.25 -7.25 5.74
N ARG A 32 -11.34 -7.97 6.87
CA ARG A 32 -10.84 -9.34 7.00
C ARG A 32 -11.56 -10.32 6.09
N LEU A 33 -12.86 -10.10 5.81
CA LEU A 33 -13.64 -10.89 4.85
C LEU A 33 -13.36 -10.50 3.39
N LEU A 34 -13.18 -9.21 3.11
CA LEU A 34 -12.96 -8.70 1.76
C LEU A 34 -11.55 -9.03 1.24
N LYS A 35 -10.53 -8.87 2.08
CA LYS A 35 -9.12 -9.07 1.71
C LYS A 35 -8.87 -10.38 0.95
N PRO A 36 -9.17 -11.58 1.48
CA PRO A 36 -8.87 -12.83 0.78
C PRO A 36 -9.64 -12.98 -0.54
N ARG A 37 -10.87 -12.45 -0.62
CA ARG A 37 -11.70 -12.50 -1.83
C ARG A 37 -11.13 -11.60 -2.94
N LEU A 38 -10.69 -10.39 -2.58
CA LEU A 38 -10.01 -9.49 -3.50
C LEU A 38 -8.66 -10.05 -3.95
N SER A 39 -7.87 -10.59 -3.03
CA SER A 39 -6.61 -11.26 -3.37
C SER A 39 -6.82 -12.40 -4.35
N THR A 40 -7.86 -13.23 -4.15
CA THR A 40 -8.21 -14.31 -5.09
C THR A 40 -8.60 -13.77 -6.47
N ALA A 41 -9.39 -12.69 -6.54
CA ALA A 41 -9.76 -12.07 -7.80
C ALA A 41 -8.52 -11.52 -8.55
N ILE A 42 -7.62 -10.85 -7.83
CA ILE A 42 -6.38 -10.30 -8.38
C ILE A 42 -5.48 -11.42 -8.92
N GLU A 43 -5.24 -12.48 -8.15
CA GLU A 43 -4.38 -13.59 -8.57
C GLU A 43 -4.98 -14.35 -9.78
N ARG A 44 -6.31 -14.51 -9.87
CA ARG A 44 -6.98 -15.09 -11.05
C ARG A 44 -6.80 -14.26 -12.32
N ALA A 45 -6.65 -12.95 -12.19
CA ALA A 45 -6.44 -12.03 -13.31
C ALA A 45 -4.95 -11.83 -13.67
N GLY A 46 -4.08 -12.76 -13.29
CA GLY A 46 -2.63 -12.69 -13.56
C GLY A 46 -1.80 -12.05 -12.44
N GLY A 47 -2.44 -11.66 -11.34
CA GLY A 47 -1.78 -11.27 -10.11
C GLY A 47 -1.05 -9.92 -10.16
N LEU A 48 -0.28 -9.69 -9.10
CA LEU A 48 0.62 -8.54 -8.99
C LEU A 48 1.99 -8.91 -9.58
N SER A 49 2.78 -7.90 -9.93
CA SER A 49 4.13 -8.09 -10.45
C SER A 49 4.94 -9.07 -9.60
N ASN A 50 5.68 -9.95 -10.26
CA ASN A 50 6.61 -10.86 -9.60
C ASN A 50 7.79 -10.15 -8.91
N ARG A 51 7.96 -8.84 -9.12
CA ARG A 51 8.91 -7.99 -8.37
C ARG A 51 8.25 -7.19 -7.24
N GLN A 52 6.95 -7.36 -7.00
CA GLN A 52 6.29 -6.76 -5.85
C GLN A 52 6.43 -7.68 -4.64
N HIS A 53 7.12 -7.23 -3.60
CA HIS A 53 7.33 -8.00 -2.37
C HIS A 53 6.47 -7.50 -1.20
N GLY A 54 6.21 -6.19 -1.14
CA GLY A 54 5.39 -5.59 -0.10
C GLY A 54 3.93 -6.08 -0.15
N PHE A 55 3.36 -6.31 1.03
CA PHE A 55 1.95 -6.66 1.24
C PHE A 55 1.47 -7.93 0.51
N ARG A 56 2.39 -8.85 0.16
CA ARG A 56 2.07 -10.14 -0.45
C ARG A 56 2.36 -11.30 0.51
N PRO A 57 1.48 -12.32 0.58
CA PRO A 57 1.76 -13.52 1.35
C PRO A 57 2.98 -14.25 0.78
N GLY A 58 3.82 -14.79 1.66
CA GLY A 58 5.02 -15.53 1.26
C GLY A 58 6.16 -14.68 0.67
N ARG A 59 6.07 -13.34 0.76
CA ARG A 59 7.13 -12.42 0.30
C ARG A 59 7.58 -11.51 1.43
N SER A 60 8.85 -11.13 1.38
CA SER A 60 9.49 -10.33 2.42
C SER A 60 10.39 -9.24 1.83
N THR A 61 10.78 -8.29 2.66
CA THR A 61 11.78 -7.27 2.32
C THR A 61 13.15 -7.89 2.04
N ALA A 62 13.51 -8.96 2.75
CA ALA A 62 14.73 -9.73 2.48
C ALA A 62 14.72 -10.32 1.06
N GLY A 63 13.60 -10.88 0.61
CA GLY A 63 13.46 -11.36 -0.76
C GLY A 63 13.59 -10.24 -1.80
N ALA A 64 13.10 -9.03 -1.51
CA ALA A 64 13.27 -7.89 -2.40
C ALA A 64 14.74 -7.47 -2.52
N LEU A 65 15.45 -7.44 -1.40
CA LEU A 65 16.88 -7.12 -1.35
C LEU A 65 17.71 -8.18 -2.11
N GLN A 66 17.38 -9.45 -1.92
CA GLN A 66 18.02 -10.56 -2.61
C GLN A 66 17.95 -10.39 -4.14
N CYS A 67 16.78 -10.03 -4.69
CA CYS A 67 16.64 -9.76 -6.12
C CYS A 67 17.55 -8.62 -6.61
N VAL A 68 17.80 -7.59 -5.79
CA VAL A 68 18.73 -6.50 -6.14
C VAL A 68 20.17 -6.99 -6.13
N ILE A 69 20.56 -7.74 -5.09
CA ILE A 69 21.90 -8.33 -4.97
C ILE A 69 22.20 -9.23 -6.16
N GLU A 70 21.27 -10.12 -6.52
CA GLU A 70 21.41 -11.02 -7.68
C GLU A 70 21.56 -10.24 -8.98
N ALA A 71 20.76 -9.19 -9.20
CA ALA A 71 20.89 -8.35 -10.39
C ALA A 71 22.26 -7.64 -10.48
N VAL A 72 22.80 -7.20 -9.34
CA VAL A 72 24.14 -6.59 -9.27
C VAL A 72 25.22 -7.65 -9.55
N SER A 73 25.15 -8.80 -8.86
CA SER A 73 26.09 -9.91 -9.05
C SER A 73 26.13 -10.34 -10.51
N ASP A 74 24.97 -10.44 -11.15
CA ASP A 74 24.83 -10.83 -12.55
C ASP A 74 25.47 -9.86 -13.52
N ALA A 75 25.29 -8.56 -13.28
CA ALA A 75 25.91 -7.51 -14.08
C ALA A 75 27.44 -7.42 -13.89
N GLN A 76 27.95 -7.91 -12.76
CA GLN A 76 29.36 -7.95 -12.42
C GLN A 76 30.05 -9.29 -12.78
N ARG A 77 29.31 -10.28 -13.31
CA ARG A 77 29.89 -11.53 -13.80
C ARG A 77 30.75 -11.27 -15.05
N GLY A 78 31.88 -11.99 -15.14
CA GLY A 78 32.80 -11.92 -16.28
C GLY A 78 34.13 -11.23 -15.95
N ASN A 79 34.94 -10.96 -16.98
CA ASN A 79 36.26 -10.36 -16.83
C ASN A 79 36.16 -8.83 -16.63
N ALA A 80 37.26 -8.18 -16.25
CA ALA A 80 37.27 -6.75 -15.93
C ALA A 80 36.77 -5.85 -17.08
N TYR A 81 36.84 -6.31 -18.33
CA TYR A 81 36.41 -5.59 -19.53
C TYR A 81 34.92 -5.82 -19.89
N SER A 82 34.27 -6.84 -19.32
CA SER A 82 32.86 -7.16 -19.59
C SER A 82 31.90 -6.71 -18.49
N LYS A 83 32.41 -6.14 -17.40
CA LYS A 83 31.60 -5.67 -16.26
C LYS A 83 30.73 -4.50 -16.66
N LYS A 84 29.43 -4.61 -16.40
CA LYS A 84 28.47 -3.53 -16.66
C LYS A 84 28.43 -2.56 -15.47
N ILE A 85 28.24 -1.28 -15.76
CA ILE A 85 27.90 -0.30 -14.72
C ILE A 85 26.45 -0.56 -14.28
N VAL A 86 26.24 -0.65 -12.96
CA VAL A 86 24.91 -0.82 -12.38
C VAL A 86 24.49 0.49 -11.71
N LEU A 87 23.31 0.98 -12.05
CA LEU A 87 22.71 2.16 -11.45
C LEU A 87 21.46 1.74 -10.67
N LEU A 88 21.38 2.16 -9.41
CA LEU A 88 20.20 1.97 -8.57
C LEU A 88 19.49 3.31 -8.38
N ALA A 89 18.26 3.41 -8.87
CA ALA A 89 17.38 4.54 -8.62
C ALA A 89 16.35 4.15 -7.54
N ALA A 90 16.42 4.81 -6.38
CA ALA A 90 15.46 4.65 -5.30
C ALA A 90 14.37 5.73 -5.40
N LEU A 91 13.10 5.29 -5.39
CA LEU A 91 11.94 6.18 -5.47
C LEU A 91 11.05 5.94 -4.25
N ASP A 92 10.66 7.02 -3.58
CA ASP A 92 9.70 7.00 -2.48
C ASP A 92 8.53 7.94 -2.76
N VAL A 93 7.31 7.46 -2.53
CA VAL A 93 6.09 8.23 -2.78
C VAL A 93 5.69 8.95 -1.49
N ARG A 94 5.86 10.27 -1.48
CA ARG A 94 5.44 11.10 -0.34
C ARG A 94 3.96 10.88 -0.04
N ASN A 95 3.67 10.49 1.19
CA ASN A 95 2.31 10.35 1.71
C ASN A 95 1.39 9.41 0.90
N ALA A 96 1.95 8.30 0.39
CA ALA A 96 1.30 7.40 -0.58
C ALA A 96 -0.18 7.07 -0.30
N PHE A 97 -0.53 6.71 0.94
CA PHE A 97 -1.92 6.35 1.29
C PHE A 97 -2.91 7.50 1.16
N ASN A 98 -2.50 8.73 1.46
CA ASN A 98 -3.36 9.91 1.34
C ASN A 98 -3.34 10.50 -0.08
N SER A 99 -2.30 10.19 -0.87
CA SER A 99 -2.17 10.61 -2.27
C SER A 99 -2.90 9.68 -3.25
N LEU A 100 -3.30 8.48 -2.81
CA LEU A 100 -4.01 7.49 -3.62
C LEU A 100 -5.43 7.95 -3.95
N ARG A 101 -5.75 8.02 -5.25
CA ARG A 101 -7.10 8.34 -5.72
C ARG A 101 -7.94 7.07 -5.75
N TRP A 102 -9.09 7.10 -5.07
CA TRP A 102 -10.02 5.97 -5.02
C TRP A 102 -10.56 5.58 -6.40
N THR A 103 -10.70 6.53 -7.31
CA THR A 103 -11.12 6.30 -8.70
C THR A 103 -10.18 5.33 -9.41
N ASP A 104 -8.86 5.54 -9.26
CA ASP A 104 -7.84 4.72 -9.91
C ASP A 104 -7.82 3.30 -9.32
N VAL A 105 -8.04 3.17 -8.01
CA VAL A 105 -8.14 1.86 -7.33
C VAL A 105 -9.37 1.09 -7.82
N ILE A 106 -10.53 1.75 -7.90
CA ILE A 106 -11.78 1.16 -8.39
C ILE A 106 -11.63 0.75 -9.86
N GLU A 107 -11.06 1.62 -10.69
CA GLU A 107 -10.82 1.34 -12.10
C GLU A 107 -9.86 0.16 -12.29
N ALA A 108 -8.78 0.09 -11.52
CA ALA A 108 -7.86 -1.04 -11.58
C ALA A 108 -8.54 -2.36 -11.17
N LEU A 109 -9.33 -2.36 -10.10
CA LEU A 109 -10.07 -3.54 -9.67
C LEU A 109 -11.08 -4.01 -10.73
N GLU A 110 -11.75 -3.08 -11.39
CA GLU A 110 -12.76 -3.37 -12.40
C GLU A 110 -12.17 -3.78 -13.74
N LYS A 111 -11.34 -2.91 -14.34
CA LYS A 111 -10.86 -3.08 -15.72
C LYS A 111 -9.66 -4.00 -15.82
N ARG A 112 -8.70 -3.90 -14.89
CA ARG A 112 -7.47 -4.69 -14.95
C ARG A 112 -7.66 -6.06 -14.31
N PHE A 113 -8.29 -6.13 -13.15
CA PHE A 113 -8.43 -7.38 -12.41
C PHE A 113 -9.77 -8.09 -12.64
N GLY A 114 -10.70 -7.49 -13.39
CA GLY A 114 -11.99 -8.12 -13.69
C GLY A 114 -12.77 -8.55 -12.44
N THR A 115 -12.66 -7.76 -11.36
CA THR A 115 -13.18 -8.14 -10.05
C THR A 115 -14.70 -8.37 -10.11
N PRO A 116 -15.23 -9.48 -9.56
CA PRO A 116 -16.65 -9.79 -9.59
C PRO A 116 -17.55 -8.63 -9.13
N ALA A 117 -18.68 -8.43 -9.82
CA ALA A 117 -19.58 -7.30 -9.58
C ALA A 117 -20.04 -7.18 -8.12
N TYR A 118 -20.23 -8.30 -7.41
CA TYR A 118 -20.60 -8.27 -6.00
C TYR A 118 -19.49 -7.70 -5.11
N LEU A 119 -18.22 -8.05 -5.37
CA LEU A 119 -17.08 -7.47 -4.64
C LEU A 119 -16.92 -6.00 -4.98
N MET A 120 -17.10 -5.62 -6.25
CA MET A 120 -17.06 -4.22 -6.65
C MET A 120 -18.12 -3.38 -5.95
N ARG A 121 -19.35 -3.90 -5.79
CA ARG A 121 -20.40 -3.25 -4.99
C ARG A 121 -19.97 -3.08 -3.53
N MET A 122 -19.40 -4.12 -2.91
CA MET A 122 -18.93 -4.04 -1.52
C MET A 122 -17.80 -3.02 -1.36
N VAL A 123 -16.81 -3.01 -2.26
CA VAL A 123 -15.69 -2.05 -2.24
C VAL A 123 -16.22 -0.62 -2.43
N ARG A 124 -17.07 -0.36 -3.43
CA ARG A 124 -17.66 0.96 -3.63
C ARG A 124 -18.45 1.42 -2.41
N SER A 125 -19.24 0.55 -1.80
CA SER A 125 -19.97 0.85 -0.56
C SER A 125 -19.02 1.17 0.58
N TYR A 126 -17.96 0.36 0.77
CA TYR A 126 -16.97 0.54 1.84
C TYR A 126 -16.16 1.85 1.72
N LEU A 127 -15.95 2.31 0.49
CA LEU A 127 -15.23 3.55 0.21
C LEU A 127 -16.14 4.79 0.17
N SER A 128 -17.45 4.60 0.06
CA SER A 128 -18.42 5.69 0.03
C SER A 128 -18.69 6.25 1.43
N LYS A 129 -18.97 7.56 1.51
CA LYS A 129 -19.46 8.25 2.73
C LYS A 129 -18.59 8.02 3.98
N ARG A 130 -17.29 7.80 3.79
CA ARG A 130 -16.34 7.65 4.90
C ARG A 130 -16.25 8.97 5.65
N VAL A 131 -16.13 8.87 6.97
CA VAL A 131 -15.95 10.03 7.84
C VAL A 131 -14.84 9.73 8.84
N LEU A 132 -13.99 10.72 9.05
CA LEU A 132 -12.99 10.70 10.09
C LEU A 132 -13.54 11.41 11.33
N ILE A 133 -13.69 10.66 12.41
CA ILE A 133 -14.03 11.19 13.73
C ILE A 133 -12.74 11.27 14.57
N TYR A 134 -12.48 12.44 15.14
CA TYR A 134 -11.29 12.71 15.94
C TYR A 134 -11.56 13.68 17.08
N GLN A 135 -10.77 13.55 18.14
CA GLN A 135 -10.87 14.41 19.32
C GLN A 135 -9.94 15.60 19.19
N THR A 136 -10.39 16.75 19.68
CA THR A 136 -9.63 17.99 19.80
C THR A 136 -9.82 18.55 21.20
N GLN A 137 -9.01 19.54 21.61
CA GLN A 137 -9.23 20.27 22.87
C GLN A 137 -10.64 20.91 22.93
N SER A 138 -11.20 21.26 21.77
CA SER A 138 -12.55 21.81 21.61
C SER A 138 -13.67 20.75 21.48
N GLY A 139 -13.36 19.48 21.75
CA GLY A 139 -14.29 18.34 21.66
C GLY A 139 -14.19 17.53 20.37
N THR A 140 -15.21 16.71 20.10
CA THR A 140 -15.23 15.79 18.95
C THR A 140 -15.46 16.55 17.65
N ARG A 141 -14.66 16.24 16.62
CA ARG A 141 -14.79 16.78 15.26
C ARG A 141 -15.01 15.65 14.26
N ARG A 142 -15.67 15.99 13.15
CA ARG A 142 -15.96 15.11 12.01
C ARG A 142 -15.43 15.76 10.73
N LYS A 143 -14.68 15.00 9.94
CA LYS A 143 -14.25 15.37 8.59
C LYS A 143 -14.72 14.30 7.62
N THR A 144 -15.22 14.69 6.45
CA THR A 144 -15.63 13.76 5.39
C THR A 144 -14.49 13.58 4.40
#